data_AF-A0A7C7SW68-F1
#
_entry.id   AF-A0A7C7SW68-F1
#
_cell.length_a   1.000
_cell.length_b   1.000
_cell.length_c   1.000
_cell.angle_alpha   90.00
_cell.angle_beta   90.00
_cell.angle_gamma   90.00
#
_symmetry.space_group_name_H-M   'P 1'
#
loop_
_entity.id
_entity.type
_entity.pdbx_description
1 polymer ?
#
loop_
_entity_poly.entity_id
_entity_poly.type
_entity_poly.pdbx_seq_one_letter_code
_entity_poly.pdbx_strand_id
1 'polypeptide(L)'
;MLLPVRAVWIRLIVATAFSGMLSNTFIVAQQTNPDEEPPKIPEISDEPKTVDPADLAPKPLAVLATVEFNNSSLRELVTWLEEQQLVVLLDNKALADEGISLGEPVSGHLDNAPIYLLLNRLSSLNLAWYMHDDILHITSTAALQERQSTEPYNVGDLLDDGYAADSLSEVITYGIAPDSWEENGGYGVIQLLGDVLFVRQNDAQHREVRGLLAALRKHGRRTLTSDPPQHLALHEVLFSKVTVEFDDTPLETAIESLADQANADIRLDGPALRAIRIRDREPVSLQLSDRRLRTVLQVMLSDLELTWVLRDGVL
;
A
#
# COMPACT_ATOMS: atom_id res chain seq x y z
N MET A 1 -18.46 15.91 -63.59
CA MET A 1 -18.87 16.84 -62.53
C MET A 1 -19.61 16.02 -61.49
N LEU A 2 -18.90 15.52 -60.48
CA LEU A 2 -19.42 14.67 -59.40
C LEU A 2 -19.08 15.37 -58.09
N LEU A 3 -20.10 15.76 -57.33
CA LEU A 3 -20.00 16.41 -56.02
C LEU A 3 -19.61 15.38 -54.95
N PRO A 4 -18.83 15.75 -53.92
CA PRO A 4 -18.46 14.83 -52.84
C PRO A 4 -19.60 14.70 -51.82
N VAL A 5 -19.88 13.46 -51.42
CA VAL A 5 -20.84 13.12 -50.36
C VAL A 5 -20.17 13.39 -49.01
N ARG A 6 -20.64 14.41 -48.26
CA ARG A 6 -20.26 14.63 -46.86
C ARG A 6 -21.03 13.64 -45.97
N ALA A 7 -20.30 12.81 -45.23
CA ALA A 7 -20.88 11.93 -44.22
C ALA A 7 -21.30 12.75 -42.99
N VAL A 8 -22.60 12.84 -42.74
CA VAL A 8 -23.19 13.47 -41.54
C VAL A 8 -23.40 12.37 -40.50
N TRP A 9 -22.72 12.47 -39.35
CA TRP A 9 -22.94 11.58 -38.21
C TRP A 9 -24.02 12.16 -37.30
N ILE A 10 -25.16 11.47 -37.18
CA ILE A 10 -26.25 11.86 -36.28
C ILE A 10 -26.09 11.10 -34.97
N ARG A 11 -25.90 11.79 -33.85
CA ARG A 11 -26.00 11.22 -32.50
C ARG A 11 -27.43 11.36 -31.99
N LEU A 12 -28.04 10.26 -31.56
CA LEU A 12 -29.34 10.22 -30.88
C LEU A 12 -29.13 10.32 -29.37
N ILE A 13 -29.62 11.41 -28.75
CA ILE A 13 -29.72 11.52 -27.29
C ILE A 13 -31.19 11.43 -26.92
N VAL A 14 -31.55 10.45 -26.09
CA VAL A 14 -32.90 10.30 -25.54
C VAL A 14 -32.94 11.06 -24.23
N ALA A 15 -33.66 12.19 -24.18
CA ALA A 15 -33.96 12.89 -22.94
C ALA A 15 -35.30 12.41 -22.38
N THR A 16 -35.29 11.76 -21.22
CA THR A 16 -36.50 11.39 -20.47
C THR A 16 -36.94 12.56 -19.60
N ALA A 17 -38.03 13.23 -19.98
CA ALA A 17 -38.73 14.18 -19.13
C ALA A 17 -39.78 13.46 -18.27
N PHE A 18 -39.72 13.63 -16.95
CA PHE A 18 -40.66 13.07 -16.00
C PHE A 18 -41.79 14.07 -15.73
N SER A 19 -42.99 13.84 -16.27
CA SER A 19 -44.31 13.99 -15.60
C SER A 19 -45.45 13.73 -16.60
N GLY A 20 -46.60 13.29 -16.08
CA GLY A 20 -47.66 12.59 -16.81
C GLY A 20 -48.36 13.31 -17.97
N MET A 21 -49.00 12.48 -18.80
CA MET A 21 -49.79 12.72 -20.02
C MET A 21 -49.05 12.68 -21.37
N LEU A 22 -49.36 11.61 -22.11
CA LEU A 22 -49.30 11.39 -23.56
C LEU A 22 -48.12 12.00 -24.35
N SER A 23 -47.21 11.08 -24.68
CA SER A 23 -46.00 11.21 -25.49
C SER A 23 -46.14 11.99 -26.79
N ASN A 24 -45.18 12.91 -27.02
CA ASN A 24 -44.58 13.13 -28.33
C ASN A 24 -43.08 13.39 -28.13
N THR A 25 -42.26 12.42 -28.50
CA THR A 25 -40.80 12.51 -28.44
C THR A 25 -40.31 13.31 -29.65
N PHE A 26 -39.92 14.57 -29.45
CA PHE A 26 -39.24 15.34 -30.49
C PHE A 26 -37.74 15.02 -30.44
N ILE A 27 -37.24 14.34 -31.48
CA ILE A 27 -35.79 14.18 -31.69
C ILE A 27 -35.29 15.51 -32.25
N VAL A 28 -34.59 16.28 -31.43
CA VAL A 28 -33.82 17.44 -31.89
C VAL A 28 -32.47 16.93 -32.39
N ALA A 29 -32.26 16.92 -33.70
CA ALA A 29 -30.95 16.67 -34.28
C ALA A 29 -30.09 17.94 -34.09
N GLN A 30 -29.14 17.89 -33.16
CA GLN A 30 -28.07 18.89 -33.11
C GLN A 30 -27.16 18.66 -34.33
N GLN A 31 -27.02 19.69 -35.17
CA GLN A 31 -26.02 19.70 -36.23
C GLN A 31 -24.64 19.77 -35.58
N THR A 32 -23.87 18.69 -35.66
CA THR A 32 -22.45 18.71 -35.32
C THR A 32 -21.72 19.47 -36.42
N ASN A 33 -20.99 20.52 -36.04
CA ASN A 33 -20.24 21.34 -36.98
C ASN A 33 -19.09 20.49 -37.55
N PRO A 34 -19.00 20.25 -38.87
CA PRO A 34 -18.01 19.32 -39.44
C PRO A 34 -16.55 19.79 -39.32
N ASP A 35 -16.33 21.03 -38.86
CA ASP A 35 -15.01 21.62 -38.63
C ASP A 35 -14.62 21.65 -37.13
N GLU A 36 -15.43 21.09 -36.23
CA GLU A 36 -15.12 20.99 -34.80
C GLU A 36 -14.26 19.75 -34.56
N GLU A 37 -12.97 19.96 -34.25
CA GLU A 37 -12.06 18.86 -33.88
C GLU A 37 -12.71 18.03 -32.75
N PRO A 38 -12.72 16.68 -32.87
CA PRO A 38 -13.25 15.85 -31.81
C PRO A 38 -12.55 16.22 -30.50
N PRO A 39 -13.28 16.32 -29.37
CA PRO A 39 -12.69 16.71 -28.10
C PRO A 39 -11.50 15.80 -27.82
N LYS A 40 -10.31 16.40 -27.66
CA LYS A 40 -9.10 15.66 -27.31
C LYS A 40 -9.39 14.94 -26.00
N ILE A 41 -9.34 13.60 -26.04
CA ILE A 41 -9.45 12.79 -24.83
C ILE A 41 -8.29 13.23 -23.93
N PRO A 42 -8.54 13.65 -22.68
CA PRO A 42 -7.47 14.08 -21.79
C PRO A 42 -6.47 12.93 -21.63
N GLU A 43 -5.21 13.20 -21.96
CA GLU A 43 -4.12 12.26 -21.81
C GLU A 43 -3.74 12.20 -20.33
N ILE A 44 -4.32 11.24 -19.60
CA ILE A 44 -3.97 11.02 -18.19
C ILE A 44 -2.57 10.40 -18.17
N SER A 45 -1.62 11.09 -17.53
CA SER A 45 -0.25 10.61 -17.30
C SER A 45 -0.25 9.25 -16.59
N ASP A 46 0.57 8.32 -17.06
CA ASP A 46 0.83 7.05 -16.38
C ASP A 46 1.86 7.19 -15.22
N GLU A 47 2.43 8.39 -15.04
CA GLU A 47 3.41 8.71 -14.00
C GLU A 47 2.91 9.81 -13.03
N PRO A 48 3.33 9.76 -11.76
CA PRO A 48 4.17 8.73 -11.15
C PRO A 48 3.38 7.45 -10.86
N LYS A 49 4.06 6.29 -10.99
CA LYS A 49 3.48 4.99 -10.61
C LYS A 49 3.49 4.77 -9.09
N THR A 50 4.42 5.41 -8.40
CA THR A 50 4.60 5.30 -6.95
C THR A 50 5.00 6.65 -6.35
N VAL A 51 4.66 6.85 -5.08
CA VAL A 51 5.30 7.83 -4.20
C VAL A 51 6.35 7.08 -3.42
N ASP A 52 7.63 7.45 -3.55
CA ASP A 52 8.70 6.78 -2.83
C ASP A 52 8.61 7.09 -1.33
N PRO A 53 8.35 6.10 -0.46
CA PRO A 53 8.32 6.34 0.97
C PRO A 53 9.67 6.80 1.52
N ALA A 54 10.79 6.55 0.84
CA ALA A 54 12.11 7.03 1.22
C ALA A 54 12.20 8.57 1.25
N ASP A 55 11.45 9.26 0.38
CA ASP A 55 11.38 10.73 0.37
C ASP A 55 10.62 11.30 1.59
N LEU A 56 9.78 10.47 2.21
CA LEU A 56 8.91 10.82 3.33
C LEU A 56 9.39 10.22 4.66
N ALA A 57 10.29 9.25 4.60
CA ALA A 57 10.87 8.58 5.74
C ALA A 57 11.98 9.44 6.38
N PRO A 58 12.26 9.24 7.68
CA PRO A 58 13.43 9.83 8.32
C PRO A 58 14.71 9.48 7.54
N LYS A 59 15.52 10.49 7.19
CA LYS A 59 16.71 10.33 6.33
C LYS A 59 17.66 9.20 6.76
N PRO A 60 17.94 8.98 8.06
CA PRO A 60 18.80 7.87 8.49
C PRO A 60 18.23 6.49 8.11
N LEU A 61 16.91 6.36 8.01
CA LEU A 61 16.24 5.10 7.69
C LEU A 61 16.04 4.89 6.19
N ALA A 62 16.18 5.94 5.38
CA ALA A 62 16.14 5.86 3.92
C ALA A 62 17.48 5.38 3.31
N VAL A 63 18.53 5.27 4.12
CA VAL A 63 19.83 4.76 3.69
C VAL A 63 19.71 3.30 3.26
N LEU A 64 20.37 2.96 2.14
CA LEU A 64 20.40 1.60 1.61
C LEU A 64 21.34 0.73 2.45
N ALA A 65 20.87 -0.45 2.84
CA ALA A 65 21.65 -1.42 3.57
C ALA A 65 21.47 -2.82 2.98
N THR A 66 22.39 -3.72 3.32
CA THR A 66 22.32 -5.15 2.98
C THR A 66 22.52 -5.95 4.26
N VAL A 67 21.55 -6.79 4.60
CA VAL A 67 21.58 -7.62 5.81
C VAL A 67 20.69 -8.84 5.64
N GLU A 68 21.03 -9.92 6.31
CA GLU A 68 20.19 -11.12 6.38
C GLU A 68 20.08 -11.57 7.83
N PHE A 69 18.85 -11.57 8.34
CA PHE A 69 18.48 -12.10 9.65
C PHE A 69 17.72 -13.41 9.44
N ASN A 70 18.27 -14.49 9.98
CA ASN A 70 17.68 -15.82 9.91
C ASN A 70 17.47 -16.32 11.33
N ASN A 71 16.26 -16.09 11.86
CA ASN A 71 15.90 -16.42 13.23
C ASN A 71 16.88 -15.78 14.26
N SER A 72 17.33 -14.58 13.95
CA SER A 72 18.24 -13.77 14.77
C SER A 72 17.46 -13.12 15.91
N SER A 73 18.12 -12.74 17.00
CA SER A 73 17.42 -12.10 18.13
C SER A 73 17.14 -10.62 17.88
N LEU A 74 16.08 -10.08 18.51
CA LEU A 74 15.83 -8.64 18.55
C LEU A 74 17.06 -7.83 19.03
N ARG A 75 17.87 -8.39 19.94
CA ARG A 75 19.14 -7.78 20.37
C ARG A 75 20.16 -7.66 19.23
N GLU A 76 20.28 -8.67 18.38
CA GLU A 76 21.18 -8.64 17.22
C GLU A 76 20.71 -7.61 16.19
N LEU A 77 19.39 -7.50 15.96
CA LEU A 77 18.83 -6.44 15.14
C LEU A 77 19.18 -5.05 15.66
N VAL A 78 19.05 -4.82 16.98
CA VAL A 78 19.41 -3.53 17.59
C VAL A 78 20.90 -3.24 17.44
N THR A 79 21.76 -4.24 17.67
CA THR A 79 23.21 -4.10 17.50
C THR A 79 23.55 -3.69 16.06
N TRP A 80 22.92 -4.34 15.08
CA TRP A 80 23.11 -4.00 13.68
C TRP A 80 22.62 -2.58 13.33
N LEU A 81 21.48 -2.14 13.87
CA LEU A 81 21.00 -0.77 13.67
C LEU A 81 21.98 0.28 14.25
N GLU A 82 22.58 -0.01 15.40
CA GLU A 82 23.63 0.84 15.99
C GLU A 82 24.88 0.91 15.10
N GLU A 83 25.26 -0.21 14.46
CA GLU A 83 26.33 -0.24 13.46
C GLU A 83 26.02 0.62 12.22
N GLN A 84 24.73 0.78 11.88
CA GLN A 84 24.25 1.72 10.84
C GLN A 84 24.23 3.18 11.32
N GLN A 85 24.86 3.50 12.46
CA GLN A 85 24.90 4.84 13.06
C GLN A 85 23.55 5.38 13.53
N LEU A 86 22.60 4.48 13.82
CA LEU A 86 21.31 4.85 14.42
C LEU A 86 21.43 4.79 15.94
N VAL A 87 20.87 5.79 16.63
CA VAL A 87 20.70 5.74 18.08
C VAL A 87 19.38 5.03 18.36
N VAL A 88 19.44 3.83 18.97
CA VAL A 88 18.26 2.99 19.16
C VAL A 88 17.86 2.94 20.63
N LEU A 89 16.57 3.14 20.91
CA LEU A 89 15.98 2.97 22.24
C LEU A 89 14.87 1.92 22.19
N LEU A 90 14.99 0.90 23.03
CA LEU A 90 13.95 -0.10 23.23
C LEU A 90 13.02 0.32 24.35
N ASP A 91 11.72 0.37 24.06
CA ASP A 91 10.68 0.53 25.07
C ASP A 91 10.45 -0.80 25.81
N ASN A 92 11.40 -1.13 26.71
CA ASN A 92 11.38 -2.41 27.41
C ASN A 92 10.09 -2.66 28.19
N LYS A 93 9.39 -1.60 28.63
CA LYS A 93 8.12 -1.73 29.33
C LYS A 93 7.02 -2.15 28.37
N ALA A 94 6.81 -1.41 27.28
CA ALA A 94 5.78 -1.72 26.29
C ALA A 94 5.98 -3.11 25.67
N LEU A 95 7.24 -3.47 25.39
CA LEU A 95 7.58 -4.80 24.86
C LEU A 95 7.28 -5.91 25.87
N ALA A 96 7.63 -5.73 27.15
CA ALA A 96 7.34 -6.70 28.19
C ALA A 96 5.83 -6.88 28.46
N ASP A 97 5.05 -5.79 28.37
CA ASP A 97 3.60 -5.83 28.52
C ASP A 97 2.93 -6.67 27.41
N GLU A 98 3.51 -6.71 26.20
CA GLU A 98 3.13 -7.60 25.08
C GLU A 98 3.80 -8.99 25.12
N GLY A 99 4.62 -9.27 26.13
CA GLY A 99 5.36 -10.53 26.25
C GLY A 99 6.52 -10.69 25.24
N ILE A 100 6.94 -9.62 24.58
CA ILE A 100 8.04 -9.63 23.60
C ILE A 100 9.37 -9.55 24.34
N SER A 101 10.24 -10.54 24.12
CA SER A 101 11.56 -10.60 24.74
C SER A 101 12.66 -10.09 23.81
N LEU A 102 13.81 -9.69 24.36
CA LEU A 102 14.99 -9.33 23.54
C LEU A 102 15.58 -10.52 22.75
N GLY A 103 15.17 -11.74 23.10
CA GLY A 103 15.50 -12.96 22.37
C GLY A 103 14.45 -13.35 21.33
N GLU A 104 13.40 -12.53 21.14
CA GLU A 104 12.37 -12.79 20.13
C GLU A 104 13.04 -12.94 18.76
N PRO A 105 12.77 -14.04 18.03
CA PRO A 105 13.35 -14.26 16.73
C PRO A 105 12.79 -13.26 15.71
N VAL A 106 13.70 -12.56 15.06
CA VAL A 106 13.47 -11.70 13.91
C VAL A 106 14.13 -12.34 12.70
N SER A 107 13.37 -12.41 11.62
CA SER A 107 13.86 -12.85 10.32
C SER A 107 13.53 -11.80 9.27
N GLY A 108 14.45 -11.55 8.37
CA GLY A 108 14.26 -10.54 7.32
C GLY A 108 15.55 -10.29 6.55
N HIS A 109 15.40 -9.91 5.29
CA HIS A 109 16.54 -9.68 4.41
C HIS A 109 16.39 -8.32 3.70
N LEU A 110 17.49 -7.57 3.61
CA LEU A 110 17.61 -6.42 2.73
C LEU A 110 18.76 -6.70 1.75
N ASP A 111 18.52 -6.46 0.47
CA ASP A 111 19.55 -6.38 -0.57
C ASP A 111 19.52 -4.98 -1.17
N ASN A 112 20.55 -4.18 -0.86
CA ASN A 112 20.69 -2.79 -1.27
C ASN A 112 19.37 -1.98 -1.19
N ALA A 113 18.67 -2.10 -0.05
CA ALA A 113 17.32 -1.57 0.16
C ALA A 113 17.24 -0.68 1.41
N PRO A 114 16.30 0.29 1.47
CA PRO A 114 16.17 1.18 2.62
C PRO A 114 15.91 0.44 3.94
N ILE A 115 16.57 0.88 5.02
CA ILE A 115 16.44 0.30 6.37
C ILE A 115 15.00 0.31 6.86
N TYR A 116 14.20 1.35 6.56
CA TYR A 116 12.82 1.44 7.04
C TYR A 116 11.94 0.27 6.56
N LEU A 117 12.27 -0.39 5.44
CA LEU A 117 11.53 -1.56 4.97
C LEU A 117 11.63 -2.71 5.96
N LEU A 118 12.84 -2.99 6.44
CA LEU A 118 13.03 -4.00 7.48
C LEU A 118 12.28 -3.63 8.76
N LEU A 119 12.30 -2.35 9.15
CA LEU A 119 11.61 -1.87 10.34
C LEU A 119 10.07 -1.97 10.21
N ASN A 120 9.50 -1.66 9.04
CA ASN A 120 8.06 -1.82 8.81
C ASN A 120 7.62 -3.28 8.90
N ARG A 121 8.46 -4.22 8.44
CA ARG A 121 8.19 -5.67 8.52
C ARG A 121 8.10 -6.18 9.96
N LEU A 122 8.69 -5.47 10.93
CA LEU A 122 8.57 -5.82 12.36
C LEU A 122 7.12 -5.81 12.87
N SER A 123 6.20 -5.16 12.14
CA SER A 123 4.76 -5.17 12.46
C SER A 123 4.16 -6.57 12.58
N SER A 124 4.69 -7.58 11.86
CA SER A 124 4.21 -8.97 11.99
C SER A 124 4.52 -9.60 13.35
N LEU A 125 5.46 -9.03 14.10
CA LEU A 125 5.87 -9.46 15.44
C LEU A 125 5.25 -8.60 16.55
N ASN A 126 4.20 -7.83 16.24
CA ASN A 126 3.63 -6.81 17.14
C ASN A 126 4.64 -5.75 17.61
N LEU A 127 5.71 -5.56 16.84
CA LEU A 127 6.69 -4.50 17.04
C LEU A 127 6.38 -3.32 16.13
N ALA A 128 6.64 -2.13 16.64
CA ALA A 128 6.49 -0.90 15.89
C ALA A 128 7.66 0.04 16.17
N TRP A 129 7.80 1.06 15.33
CA TRP A 129 8.90 2.00 15.44
C TRP A 129 8.45 3.43 15.16
N TYR A 130 9.14 4.37 15.79
CA TYR A 130 9.01 5.79 15.51
C TYR A 130 10.35 6.50 15.69
N MET A 131 10.49 7.68 15.07
CA MET A 131 11.66 8.53 15.23
C MET A 131 11.27 9.75 16.04
N HIS A 132 12.03 10.06 17.09
CA HIS A 132 11.84 11.27 17.89
C HIS A 132 13.21 11.84 18.27
N ASP A 133 13.43 13.12 17.97
CA ASP A 133 14.70 13.81 18.23
C ASP A 133 15.94 13.02 17.73
N ASP A 134 15.86 12.51 16.49
CA ASP A 134 16.88 11.68 15.82
C ASP A 134 17.19 10.33 16.51
N ILE A 135 16.36 9.91 17.47
CA ILE A 135 16.43 8.61 18.14
C ILE A 135 15.37 7.67 17.55
N LEU A 136 15.80 6.47 17.15
CA LEU A 136 14.93 5.38 16.73
C LEU A 136 14.39 4.65 17.94
N HIS A 137 13.09 4.77 18.17
CA HIS A 137 12.40 4.01 19.20
C HIS A 137 11.80 2.74 18.60
N ILE A 138 12.07 1.59 19.22
CA ILE A 138 11.40 0.33 18.95
C ILE A 138 10.50 0.02 20.15
N THR A 139 9.22 -0.14 19.90
CA THR A 139 8.17 -0.33 20.91
C THR A 139 7.14 -1.35 20.41
N SER A 140 6.08 -1.61 21.18
CA SER A 140 4.98 -2.44 20.70
C SER A 140 4.03 -1.66 19.80
N THR A 141 3.28 -2.38 18.96
CA THR A 141 2.19 -1.80 18.15
C THR A 141 1.16 -1.10 19.03
N ALA A 142 0.78 -1.70 20.17
CA ALA A 142 -0.16 -1.11 21.13
C ALA A 142 0.35 0.22 21.70
N ALA A 143 1.62 0.29 22.11
CA ALA A 143 2.18 1.54 22.65
C ALA A 143 2.31 2.64 21.57
N LEU A 144 2.62 2.28 20.32
CA LEU A 144 2.63 3.25 19.22
C LEU A 144 1.23 3.81 18.94
N GLN A 145 0.17 3.01 19.09
CA GLN A 145 -1.21 3.47 18.89
C GLN A 145 -1.59 4.59 19.87
N GLU A 146 -1.11 4.57 21.10
CA GLU A 146 -1.37 5.63 22.07
C GLU A 146 -0.51 6.89 21.85
N ARG A 147 0.60 6.76 21.11
CA ARG A 147 1.52 7.86 20.83
C ARG A 147 0.99 8.73 19.70
N GLN A 148 0.30 9.80 20.06
CA GLN A 148 -0.33 10.72 19.12
C GLN A 148 0.42 12.06 19.07
N SER A 149 0.62 12.57 17.86
CA SER A 149 1.13 13.92 17.60
C SER A 149 0.18 14.66 16.67
N THR A 150 0.07 15.99 16.80
CA THR A 150 -0.67 16.81 15.85
C THR A 150 0.30 17.50 14.89
N GLU A 151 0.19 17.19 13.61
CA GLU A 151 1.00 17.79 12.55
C GLU A 151 0.15 18.64 11.60
N PRO A 152 0.64 19.83 11.19
CA PRO A 152 -0.01 20.65 10.17
C PRO A 152 0.43 20.25 8.75
N TYR A 153 -0.54 20.11 7.84
CA TYR A 153 -0.35 19.88 6.42
C TYR A 153 -0.96 21.03 5.63
N ASN A 154 -0.12 21.84 4.99
CA ASN A 154 -0.63 22.81 4.01
C ASN A 154 -1.19 22.04 2.81
N VAL A 155 -2.43 22.31 2.43
CA VAL A 155 -3.14 21.73 1.28
C VAL A 155 -3.72 22.81 0.37
N GLY A 156 -3.30 24.07 0.51
CA GLY A 156 -3.82 25.19 -0.28
C GLY A 156 -3.65 24.98 -1.78
N ASP A 157 -2.54 24.37 -2.18
CA ASP A 157 -2.29 23.97 -3.57
C ASP A 157 -3.35 22.98 -4.09
N LEU A 158 -3.73 22.00 -3.29
CA LEU A 158 -4.80 21.06 -3.64
C LEU A 158 -6.17 21.74 -3.67
N LEU A 159 -6.43 22.68 -2.75
CA LEU A 159 -7.69 23.44 -2.78
C LEU A 159 -7.78 24.32 -4.04
N ASP A 160 -6.68 24.97 -4.42
CA ASP A 160 -6.57 25.77 -5.64
C ASP A 160 -6.75 24.93 -6.92
N ASP A 161 -6.28 23.67 -6.90
CA ASP A 161 -6.49 22.68 -7.96
C ASP A 161 -7.94 22.12 -8.02
N GLY A 162 -8.81 22.56 -7.11
CA GLY A 162 -10.24 22.25 -7.12
C GLY A 162 -10.65 21.04 -6.28
N TYR A 163 -9.75 20.49 -5.46
CA TYR A 163 -10.12 19.47 -4.48
C TYR A 163 -10.97 20.10 -3.37
N ALA A 164 -12.14 19.51 -3.10
CA ALA A 164 -12.98 19.95 -1.99
C ALA A 164 -12.34 19.53 -0.66
N ALA A 165 -12.29 20.46 0.30
CA ALA A 165 -11.61 20.22 1.57
C ALA A 165 -12.26 19.12 2.42
N ASP A 166 -13.60 19.02 2.40
CA ASP A 166 -14.33 17.94 3.06
C ASP A 166 -13.97 16.59 2.44
N SER A 167 -13.88 16.50 1.11
CA SER A 167 -13.49 15.29 0.41
C SER A 167 -12.03 14.88 0.70
N LEU A 168 -11.11 15.85 0.84
CA LEU A 168 -9.73 15.54 1.26
C LEU A 168 -9.72 14.93 2.67
N SER A 169 -10.51 15.50 3.58
CA SER A 169 -10.62 14.99 4.95
C SER A 169 -11.21 13.58 4.98
N GLU A 170 -12.30 13.34 4.24
CA GLU A 170 -12.95 12.03 4.11
C GLU A 170 -12.04 10.97 3.50
N VAL A 171 -11.31 11.29 2.43
CA VAL A 171 -10.39 10.32 1.81
C VAL A 171 -9.24 9.97 2.76
N ILE A 172 -8.77 10.93 3.57
CA ILE A 172 -7.79 10.66 4.61
C ILE A 172 -8.39 9.75 5.70
N THR A 173 -9.57 10.07 6.23
CA THR A 173 -10.15 9.30 7.35
C THR A 173 -10.61 7.90 6.94
N TYR A 174 -11.21 7.74 5.77
CA TYR A 174 -11.67 6.43 5.27
C TYR A 174 -10.57 5.65 4.55
N GLY A 175 -9.52 6.30 4.07
CA GLY A 175 -8.44 5.64 3.33
C GLY A 175 -7.29 5.14 4.20
N ILE A 176 -6.99 5.84 5.30
CA ILE A 176 -5.83 5.57 6.15
C ILE A 176 -6.30 5.05 7.50
N ALA A 177 -6.00 3.78 7.79
CA ALA A 177 -6.35 3.10 9.04
C ALA A 177 -7.70 3.55 9.64
N PRO A 178 -8.85 3.23 9.02
CA PRO A 178 -10.15 3.81 9.37
C PRO A 178 -10.51 3.70 10.87
N ASP A 179 -10.17 2.57 11.48
CA ASP A 179 -10.42 2.30 12.91
C ASP A 179 -9.53 3.13 13.86
N SER A 180 -8.51 3.82 13.33
CA SER A 180 -7.61 4.68 14.11
C SER A 180 -8.20 6.07 14.40
N TRP A 181 -9.26 6.49 13.71
CA TRP A 181 -9.87 7.81 13.87
C TRP A 181 -10.92 7.83 14.99
N GLU A 182 -11.06 8.97 15.66
CA GLU A 182 -11.97 9.17 16.81
C GLU A 182 -13.43 8.86 16.44
N GLU A 183 -13.83 9.13 15.20
CA GLU A 183 -15.16 8.77 14.68
C GLU A 183 -15.44 7.26 14.65
N ASN A 184 -14.39 6.44 14.61
CA ASN A 184 -14.45 4.97 14.62
C ASN A 184 -13.87 4.36 15.91
N GLY A 185 -13.69 5.17 16.97
CA GLY A 185 -13.25 4.72 18.29
C GLY A 185 -11.73 4.72 18.50
N GLY A 186 -10.95 5.22 17.55
CA GLY A 186 -9.51 5.43 17.71
C GLY A 186 -9.15 6.79 18.33
N TYR A 187 -7.90 7.20 18.18
CA TYR A 187 -7.36 8.44 18.77
C TYR A 187 -7.18 9.59 17.75
N GLY A 188 -7.26 9.26 16.47
CA GLY A 188 -6.94 10.17 15.37
C GLY A 188 -7.98 11.25 15.17
N VAL A 189 -7.54 12.46 14.84
CA VAL A 189 -8.43 13.61 14.57
C VAL A 189 -7.90 14.37 13.37
N ILE A 190 -8.78 14.85 12.50
CA ILE A 190 -8.44 15.74 11.41
C ILE A 190 -9.33 16.98 11.47
N GLN A 191 -8.73 18.16 11.33
CA GLN A 191 -9.46 19.43 11.26
C GLN A 191 -8.82 20.35 10.24
N LEU A 192 -9.64 20.98 9.41
CA LEU A 192 -9.20 22.02 8.49
C LEU A 192 -9.32 23.40 9.17
N LEU A 193 -8.28 24.22 9.05
CA LEU A 193 -8.33 25.64 9.39
C LEU A 193 -7.62 26.45 8.29
N GLY A 194 -8.41 27.17 7.49
CA GLY A 194 -7.92 27.81 6.27
C GLY A 194 -7.42 26.77 5.28
N ASP A 195 -6.16 26.88 4.86
CA ASP A 195 -5.52 25.99 3.89
C ASP A 195 -4.69 24.87 4.56
N VAL A 196 -4.87 24.67 5.87
CA VAL A 196 -4.04 23.75 6.65
C VAL A 196 -4.91 22.69 7.32
N LEU A 197 -4.62 21.42 7.03
CA LEU A 197 -5.14 20.27 7.75
C LEU A 197 -4.28 20.00 8.97
N PHE A 198 -4.86 20.11 10.16
CA PHE A 198 -4.26 19.65 11.41
C PHE A 198 -4.69 18.21 11.64
N VAL A 199 -3.74 17.30 11.56
CA VAL A 199 -3.98 15.86 11.73
C VAL A 199 -3.31 15.42 13.01
N ARG A 200 -4.07 14.83 13.94
CA ARG A 200 -3.57 14.09 15.09
C ARG A 200 -3.54 12.60 14.72
N GLN A 201 -2.35 12.00 14.63
CA GLN A 201 -2.14 10.58 14.37
C GLN A 201 -0.81 10.12 15.00
N ASN A 202 -0.49 8.82 14.92
CA ASN A 202 0.87 8.35 15.22
C ASN A 202 1.82 8.48 14.01
N ASP A 203 3.11 8.29 14.24
CA ASP A 203 4.16 8.42 13.23
C ASP A 203 3.95 7.55 11.97
N ALA A 204 3.37 6.36 12.11
CA ALA A 204 3.11 5.47 10.98
C ALA A 204 1.98 6.03 10.10
N GLN A 205 0.84 6.39 10.69
CA GLN A 205 -0.26 7.01 9.96
C GLN A 205 0.14 8.38 9.36
N HIS A 206 1.00 9.17 10.02
CA HIS A 206 1.53 10.41 9.44
C HIS A 206 2.34 10.18 8.16
N ARG A 207 3.09 9.06 8.04
CA ARG A 207 3.77 8.70 6.79
C ARG A 207 2.77 8.38 5.68
N GLU A 208 1.68 7.67 5.99
CA GLU A 208 0.62 7.38 5.02
C GLU A 208 -0.11 8.63 4.56
N VAL A 209 -0.42 9.56 5.47
CA VAL A 209 -1.03 10.87 5.13
C VAL A 209 -0.12 11.66 4.20
N ARG A 210 1.18 11.72 4.49
CA ARG A 210 2.18 12.35 3.60
C ARG A 210 2.20 11.68 2.23
N GLY A 211 2.17 10.35 2.17
CA GLY A 211 2.16 9.57 0.93
C GLY A 211 0.94 9.85 0.07
N LEU A 212 -0.25 9.86 0.66
CA LEU A 212 -1.50 10.19 -0.01
C LEU A 212 -1.49 11.62 -0.56
N LEU A 213 -1.14 12.60 0.28
CA LEU A 213 -1.09 14.00 -0.15
C LEU A 213 -0.06 14.22 -1.26
N ALA A 214 1.09 13.55 -1.21
CA ALA A 214 2.09 13.58 -2.28
C ALA A 214 1.55 12.98 -3.59
N ALA A 215 0.81 11.87 -3.52
CA ALA A 215 0.19 11.24 -4.69
C ALA A 215 -0.90 12.12 -5.31
N LEU A 216 -1.67 12.87 -4.52
CA LEU A 216 -2.67 13.80 -5.05
C LEU A 216 -2.02 14.96 -5.82
N ARG A 217 -0.90 15.49 -5.30
CA ARG A 217 -0.13 16.58 -5.95
C ARG A 217 0.54 16.15 -7.25
N LYS A 218 0.96 14.90 -7.34
CA LYS A 218 1.58 14.31 -8.53
C LYS A 218 0.84 13.02 -8.85
N HIS A 219 -0.35 13.15 -9.42
CA HIS A 219 -1.21 12.00 -9.68
C HIS A 219 -0.95 11.40 -11.07
N GLY A 220 -0.60 10.12 -11.11
CA GLY A 220 -0.73 9.28 -12.30
C GLY A 220 -2.07 8.52 -12.34
N ARG A 221 -2.35 7.78 -13.42
CA ARG A 221 -3.54 6.91 -13.53
C ARG A 221 -3.72 5.97 -12.34
N ARG A 222 -2.61 5.48 -11.80
CA ARG A 222 -2.53 4.66 -10.60
C ARG A 222 -1.23 4.98 -9.89
N THR A 223 -1.33 5.60 -8.72
CA THR A 223 -0.18 5.95 -7.89
C THR A 223 -0.22 5.13 -6.60
N LEU A 224 0.83 4.36 -6.34
CA LEU A 224 0.97 3.60 -5.09
C LEU A 224 1.64 4.49 -4.04
N THR A 225 0.95 4.79 -2.94
CA THR A 225 1.32 5.85 -1.98
C THR A 225 2.38 5.45 -0.95
N SER A 226 2.49 4.16 -0.66
CA SER A 226 3.40 3.59 0.35
C SER A 226 4.26 2.47 -0.23
N ASP A 227 4.54 2.54 -1.54
CA ASP A 227 5.22 1.47 -2.27
C ASP A 227 6.51 2.01 -2.91
N PRO A 228 7.69 1.62 -2.40
CA PRO A 228 8.97 2.02 -2.97
C PRO A 228 9.09 1.65 -4.46
N PRO A 229 9.74 2.48 -5.30
CA PRO A 229 9.95 2.18 -6.71
C PRO A 229 10.64 0.83 -6.97
N GLN A 230 11.47 0.36 -6.03
CA GLN A 230 12.16 -0.92 -6.11
C GLN A 230 11.19 -2.10 -6.19
N HIS A 231 9.98 -1.97 -5.63
CA HIS A 231 8.98 -3.04 -5.66
C HIS A 231 8.31 -3.19 -7.03
N LEU A 232 8.48 -2.24 -7.96
CA LEU A 232 7.95 -2.38 -9.32
C LEU A 232 8.44 -3.67 -9.98
N ALA A 233 9.69 -4.09 -9.72
CA ALA A 233 10.20 -5.37 -10.18
C ALA A 233 9.45 -6.57 -9.58
N LEU A 234 9.11 -6.53 -8.29
CA LEU A 234 8.31 -7.55 -7.62
C LEU A 234 6.87 -7.62 -8.16
N HIS A 235 6.28 -6.46 -8.50
CA HIS A 235 4.99 -6.43 -9.19
C HIS A 235 5.04 -7.13 -10.55
N GLU A 236 6.13 -6.99 -11.31
CA GLU A 236 6.32 -7.72 -12.57
C GLU A 236 6.50 -9.23 -12.33
N VAL A 237 7.19 -9.63 -11.25
CA VAL A 237 7.34 -11.05 -10.88
C VAL A 237 5.97 -11.71 -10.63
N LEU A 238 5.00 -11.00 -10.07
CA LEU A 238 3.64 -11.51 -9.90
C LEU A 238 2.94 -11.87 -11.23
N PHE A 239 3.38 -11.30 -12.36
CA PHE A 239 2.89 -11.63 -13.70
C PHE A 239 3.74 -12.69 -14.43
N SER A 240 4.87 -13.10 -13.86
CA SER A 240 5.67 -14.21 -14.37
C SER A 240 4.86 -15.51 -14.39
N LYS A 241 5.16 -16.37 -15.37
CA LYS A 241 4.45 -17.62 -15.59
C LYS A 241 5.17 -18.76 -14.88
N VAL A 242 4.46 -19.47 -14.03
CA VAL A 242 4.95 -20.63 -13.29
C VAL A 242 4.09 -21.86 -13.58
N THR A 243 4.66 -23.03 -13.37
CA THR A 243 3.96 -24.32 -13.46
C THR A 243 4.20 -25.07 -12.18
N VAL A 244 3.10 -25.45 -11.51
CA VAL A 244 3.15 -26.16 -10.24
C VAL A 244 2.33 -27.44 -10.32
N GLU A 245 2.84 -28.46 -9.66
CA GLU A 245 2.17 -29.73 -9.40
C GLU A 245 2.49 -30.09 -7.96
N PHE A 246 1.58 -29.70 -7.07
CA PHE A 246 1.60 -30.03 -5.66
C PHE A 246 0.57 -31.12 -5.39
N ASP A 247 1.01 -32.20 -4.76
CA ASP A 247 0.18 -33.30 -4.30
C ASP A 247 0.50 -33.52 -2.82
N ASP A 248 -0.42 -33.12 -1.94
CA ASP A 248 -0.27 -33.21 -0.47
C ASP A 248 1.07 -32.61 0.02
N THR A 249 1.50 -31.52 -0.63
CA THR A 249 2.82 -30.92 -0.41
C THR A 249 2.74 -29.94 0.77
N PRO A 250 3.67 -29.96 1.74
CA PRO A 250 3.69 -28.98 2.83
C PRO A 250 3.71 -27.54 2.30
N LEU A 251 2.91 -26.65 2.88
CA LEU A 251 2.81 -25.25 2.48
C LEU A 251 4.17 -24.54 2.42
N GLU A 252 5.05 -24.77 3.40
CA GLU A 252 6.43 -24.25 3.40
C GLU A 252 7.20 -24.65 2.13
N THR A 253 7.16 -25.93 1.76
CA THR A 253 7.88 -26.45 0.59
C THR A 253 7.26 -25.95 -0.72
N ALA A 254 5.94 -25.79 -0.77
CA ALA A 254 5.26 -25.23 -1.92
C ALA A 254 5.65 -23.76 -2.15
N ILE A 255 5.78 -22.98 -1.07
CA ILE A 255 6.22 -21.58 -1.12
C ILE A 255 7.69 -21.48 -1.51
N GLU A 256 8.58 -22.31 -0.95
CA GLU A 256 9.99 -22.37 -1.34
C GLU A 256 10.16 -22.68 -2.84
N SER A 257 9.42 -23.67 -3.35
CA SER A 257 9.41 -24.00 -4.78
C SER A 257 8.94 -22.83 -5.67
N LEU A 258 7.93 -22.07 -5.21
CA LEU A 258 7.46 -20.88 -5.92
C LEU A 258 8.48 -19.73 -5.86
N ALA A 259 9.13 -19.52 -4.72
CA ALA A 259 10.17 -18.53 -4.53
C ALA A 259 11.35 -18.78 -5.48
N ASP A 260 11.80 -20.04 -5.56
CA ASP A 260 12.88 -20.47 -6.46
C ASP A 260 12.51 -20.30 -7.94
N GLN A 261 11.31 -20.76 -8.35
CA GLN A 261 10.87 -20.66 -9.74
C GLN A 261 10.67 -19.22 -10.20
N ALA A 262 10.17 -18.35 -9.32
CA ALA A 262 9.91 -16.95 -9.62
C ALA A 262 11.14 -16.06 -9.38
N ASN A 263 12.19 -16.58 -8.73
CA ASN A 263 13.34 -15.83 -8.24
C ASN A 263 12.90 -14.59 -7.44
N ALA A 264 12.04 -14.79 -6.44
CA ALA A 264 11.51 -13.75 -5.57
C ALA A 264 11.47 -14.19 -4.10
N ASP A 265 11.62 -13.22 -3.20
CA ASP A 265 11.46 -13.42 -1.76
C ASP A 265 9.98 -13.53 -1.42
N ILE A 266 9.50 -14.78 -1.25
CA ILE A 266 8.14 -15.11 -0.83
C ILE A 266 8.21 -15.72 0.57
N ARG A 267 7.49 -15.16 1.53
CA ARG A 267 7.59 -15.55 2.94
C ARG A 267 6.23 -15.91 3.53
N LEU A 268 6.26 -16.88 4.45
CA LEU A 268 5.12 -17.17 5.31
C LEU A 268 5.13 -16.25 6.53
N ASP A 269 4.02 -15.56 6.78
CA ASP A 269 3.80 -14.85 8.04
C ASP A 269 3.47 -15.86 9.14
N GLY A 270 4.52 -16.45 9.72
CA GLY A 270 4.41 -17.46 10.78
C GLY A 270 3.57 -17.00 11.99
N PRO A 271 3.74 -15.78 12.53
CA PRO A 271 2.84 -15.21 13.54
C PRO A 271 1.37 -15.20 13.10
N ALA A 272 1.05 -14.73 11.89
CA ALA A 272 -0.33 -14.70 11.40
C ALA A 272 -0.91 -16.12 11.24
N LEU A 273 -0.13 -17.08 10.70
CA LEU A 273 -0.54 -18.48 10.58
C LEU A 273 -0.85 -19.10 11.96
N ARG A 274 0.01 -18.85 12.95
CA ARG A 274 -0.20 -19.31 14.33
C ARG A 274 -1.47 -18.74 14.95
N ALA A 275 -1.80 -17.48 14.67
CA ALA A 275 -3.01 -16.82 15.19
C ALA A 275 -4.29 -17.51 14.71
N ILE A 276 -4.32 -18.00 13.47
CA ILE A 276 -5.43 -18.78 12.89
C ILE A 276 -5.24 -20.29 13.01
N ARG A 277 -4.22 -20.74 13.75
CA ARG A 277 -3.89 -22.16 14.01
C ARG A 277 -3.56 -23.00 12.78
N ILE A 278 -3.12 -22.37 11.70
CA ILE A 278 -2.57 -23.05 10.52
C ILE A 278 -1.08 -23.30 10.75
N ARG A 279 -0.60 -24.47 10.35
CA ARG A 279 0.83 -24.83 10.42
C ARG A 279 1.49 -24.62 9.07
N ASP A 280 2.77 -24.31 9.10
CA ASP A 280 3.69 -24.28 7.94
C ASP A 280 3.67 -25.56 7.10
N ARG A 281 3.43 -26.71 7.74
CA ARG A 281 3.33 -28.02 7.09
C ARG A 281 1.93 -28.43 6.65
N GLU A 282 0.95 -27.53 6.69
CA GLU A 282 -0.40 -27.84 6.21
C GLU A 282 -0.31 -28.22 4.72
N PRO A 283 -0.90 -29.35 4.29
CA PRO A 283 -0.75 -29.80 2.92
C PRO A 283 -1.54 -28.93 1.95
N VAL A 284 -0.94 -28.66 0.79
CA VAL A 284 -1.58 -28.02 -0.35
C VAL A 284 -1.51 -28.94 -1.57
N SER A 285 -2.61 -29.03 -2.30
CA SER A 285 -2.70 -29.79 -3.54
C SER A 285 -3.19 -28.88 -4.66
N LEU A 286 -2.36 -28.67 -5.67
CA LEU A 286 -2.65 -27.77 -6.78
C LEU A 286 -1.87 -28.17 -8.02
N GLN A 287 -2.58 -28.31 -9.14
CA GLN A 287 -1.96 -28.53 -10.44
C GLN A 287 -2.37 -27.43 -11.41
N LEU A 288 -1.42 -26.56 -11.76
CA LEU A 288 -1.61 -25.47 -12.72
C LEU A 288 -0.38 -25.34 -13.61
N SER A 289 -0.60 -25.21 -14.91
CA SER A 289 0.48 -25.01 -15.89
C SER A 289 0.36 -23.67 -16.59
N ASP A 290 1.51 -23.01 -16.79
CA ASP A 290 1.64 -21.74 -17.50
C ASP A 290 0.69 -20.63 -16.97
N ARG A 291 0.60 -20.50 -15.65
CA ARG A 291 -0.24 -19.49 -14.98
C ARG A 291 0.59 -18.42 -14.31
N ARG A 292 0.03 -17.22 -14.19
CA ARG A 292 0.68 -16.10 -13.52
C ARG A 292 0.90 -16.44 -12.04
N LEU A 293 2.06 -16.12 -11.48
CA LEU A 293 2.39 -16.37 -10.07
C LEU A 293 1.28 -15.89 -9.13
N ARG A 294 0.77 -14.67 -9.33
CA ARG A 294 -0.35 -14.13 -8.52
C ARG A 294 -1.60 -15.00 -8.53
N THR A 295 -1.88 -15.69 -9.64
CA THR A 295 -3.04 -16.57 -9.77
C THR A 295 -2.77 -17.88 -9.06
N VAL A 296 -1.55 -18.41 -9.17
CA VAL A 296 -1.15 -19.61 -8.45
C VAL A 296 -1.19 -19.37 -6.94
N LEU A 297 -0.59 -18.29 -6.44
CA LEU A 297 -0.68 -17.90 -5.02
C LEU A 297 -2.14 -17.73 -4.57
N GLN A 298 -2.97 -17.01 -5.32
CA GLN A 298 -4.37 -16.81 -4.95
C GLN A 298 -5.16 -18.11 -4.82
N VAL A 299 -4.97 -19.05 -5.76
CA VAL A 299 -5.72 -20.32 -5.78
C VAL A 299 -5.15 -21.31 -4.77
N MET A 300 -3.83 -21.36 -4.60
CA MET A 300 -3.19 -22.24 -3.61
C MET A 300 -3.59 -21.86 -2.19
N LEU A 301 -3.66 -20.56 -1.91
CA LEU A 301 -3.94 -20.03 -0.57
C LEU A 301 -5.44 -19.99 -0.25
N SER A 302 -6.32 -20.02 -1.26
CA SER A 302 -7.78 -19.93 -1.02
C SER A 302 -8.33 -21.12 -0.22
N ASP A 303 -7.76 -22.32 -0.40
CA ASP A 303 -8.21 -23.52 0.31
C ASP A 303 -7.89 -23.45 1.82
N LEU A 304 -6.88 -22.67 2.20
CA LEU A 304 -6.47 -22.42 3.57
C LEU A 304 -7.04 -21.10 4.13
N GLU A 305 -7.93 -20.44 3.39
CA GLU A 305 -8.44 -19.09 3.70
C GLU A 305 -7.32 -18.05 3.91
N LEU A 306 -6.18 -18.27 3.25
CA LEU A 306 -5.03 -17.39 3.28
C LEU A 306 -5.04 -16.40 2.11
N THR A 307 -4.30 -15.32 2.27
CA THR A 307 -4.02 -14.35 1.21
C THR A 307 -2.53 -14.08 1.14
N TRP A 308 -2.07 -13.53 0.02
CA TRP A 308 -0.73 -12.97 -0.12
C TRP A 308 -0.83 -11.45 -0.15
N VAL A 309 0.23 -10.77 0.27
CA VAL A 309 0.33 -9.31 0.25
C VAL A 309 1.76 -8.94 -0.09
N LEU A 310 1.94 -8.09 -1.10
CA LEU A 310 3.22 -7.43 -1.31
C LEU A 310 3.36 -6.31 -0.27
N ARG A 311 4.26 -6.50 0.69
CA ARG A 311 4.49 -5.54 1.78
C ARG A 311 6.00 -5.36 2.00
N ASP A 312 6.43 -4.11 1.99
CA ASP A 312 7.80 -3.71 2.34
C ASP A 312 8.90 -4.49 1.60
N GLY A 313 8.64 -4.97 0.38
CA GLY A 313 9.66 -5.58 -0.51
C GLY A 313 9.72 -7.08 -0.43
N VAL A 314 8.67 -7.69 0.11
CA VAL A 314 8.49 -9.13 0.25
C VAL A 314 7.07 -9.49 -0.16
N LEU A 315 6.91 -10.70 -0.72
CA LEU A 315 5.62 -11.31 -1.08
C LEU A 315 5.08 -12.28 -0.01
#